data_AF-E3IXE7-F1
#
_entry.id   AF-E3IXE7-F1
#
_cell.length_a   1.000
_cell.length_b   1.000
_cell.length_c   1.000
_cell.angle_alpha   90.00
_cell.angle_beta   90.00
_cell.angle_gamma   90.00
#
_symmetry.space_group_name_H-M   'P 1'
#
loop_
_entity.id
_entity.type
_entity.pdbx_description
1 polymer ?
#
loop_
_entity_poly.entity_id
_entity_poly.type
_entity_poly.pdbx_seq_one_letter_code
_entity_poly.pdbx_strand_id
1 'polypeptide(L)' 'MGRGRAKAKQTKVARELKYNSPNMDLDRLKADLGVNGTTTRSSTAEGDDPNADDEYDDDEYSAYLADDDD' A
#
# COMPACT_ATOMS: atom_id res chain seq x y z
N MET A 1 27.55 -6.22 32.12
CA MET A 1 26.30 -5.56 32.58
C MET A 1 25.75 -4.46 31.63
N GLY A 2 26.15 -4.37 30.35
CA GLY A 2 25.71 -3.28 29.45
C GLY A 2 24.60 -3.60 28.43
N ARG A 3 24.28 -4.89 28.21
CA ARG A 3 23.38 -5.31 27.12
C ARG A 3 21.89 -4.94 27.33
N GLY A 4 21.41 -4.90 28.57
CA GLY A 4 20.00 -4.60 28.87
C GLY A 4 19.58 -3.18 28.47
N ARG A 5 20.47 -2.20 28.67
CA ARG A 5 20.20 -0.80 28.29
C ARG A 5 20.21 -0.60 26.78
N ALA A 6 21.14 -1.24 26.08
CA ALA A 6 21.19 -1.21 24.63
C ALA A 6 19.93 -1.86 24.02
N LYS A 7 19.53 -3.04 24.51
CA LYS A 7 18.31 -3.73 24.05
C LYS A 7 17.07 -2.87 24.28
N ALA A 8 16.93 -2.27 25.46
CA ALA A 8 15.79 -1.38 25.76
C ALA A 8 15.74 -0.17 24.81
N LYS A 9 16.89 0.47 24.54
CA LYS A 9 16.97 1.58 23.57
C LYS A 9 16.55 1.13 22.17
N GLN A 10 17.04 -0.01 21.71
CA GLN A 10 16.70 -0.55 20.39
C GLN A 10 15.21 -0.89 20.26
N THR A 11 14.60 -1.50 21.28
CA THR A 11 13.16 -1.79 21.28
C THR A 11 12.32 -0.51 21.26
N LYS A 12 12.75 0.55 21.96
CA LYS A 12 12.07 1.85 21.91
C LYS A 12 12.14 2.46 20.51
N VAL A 13 13.33 2.49 19.90
CA VAL A 13 13.53 3.02 18.54
C VAL A 13 12.73 2.22 17.51
N ALA A 14 12.76 0.89 17.59
CA ALA A 14 12.01 0.03 16.66
C ALA A 14 10.49 0.24 16.79
N ARG A 15 9.97 0.42 18.01
CA ARG A 15 8.56 0.73 18.23
C ARG A 15 8.19 2.09 17.65
N GLU A 16 9.04 3.09 17.87
CA GLU A 16 8.86 4.41 17.28
C GLU A 16 8.82 4.32 15.75
N LEU A 17 9.76 3.62 15.11
CA LEU A 17 9.72 3.43 13.65
C LEU A 17 8.51 2.65 13.15
N LYS A 18 8.06 1.62 13.89
CA LYS A 18 6.93 0.78 13.48
C LYS A 18 5.58 1.48 13.61
N TYR A 19 5.40 2.29 14.65
CA TYR A 19 4.10 2.87 15.01
C TYR A 19 4.05 4.39 14.86
N ASN A 20 5.15 5.04 14.48
CA ASN A 20 5.12 6.44 14.07
C ASN A 20 4.55 6.51 12.65
N SER A 21 3.28 6.87 12.56
CA SER A 21 2.72 7.34 11.31
C SER A 21 3.16 8.79 11.12
N PRO A 22 4.02 9.12 10.14
CA PRO A 22 4.37 10.51 9.89
C PRO A 22 3.11 11.28 9.48
N ASN A 23 2.84 12.39 10.17
CA ASN A 23 1.83 13.35 9.72
C ASN A 23 2.36 14.01 8.45
N MET A 24 1.87 13.58 7.29
CA MET A 24 2.22 14.15 5.99
C MET A 24 1.15 15.14 5.55
N ASP A 25 1.59 16.27 5.00
CA ASP A 25 0.73 17.24 4.34
C ASP A 25 0.28 16.66 2.99
N LEU A 26 -0.90 16.04 2.98
CA LEU A 26 -1.47 15.38 1.81
C LEU A 26 -1.74 16.37 0.66
N ASP A 27 -1.98 17.64 0.98
CA ASP A 27 -2.27 18.66 -0.03
C ASP A 27 -0.99 19.05 -0.78
N ARG A 28 0.14 19.19 -0.06
CA ARG A 28 1.46 19.33 -0.69
C ARG A 28 1.86 18.11 -1.51
N LEU A 29 1.65 16.90 -0.97
CA LEU A 29 1.96 15.66 -1.69
C LEU A 29 1.19 15.56 -3.02
N LYS A 30 -0.09 15.91 -3.03
CA LYS A 30 -0.91 15.94 -4.25
C LYS A 30 -0.42 16.97 -5.26
N ALA A 31 -0.01 18.16 -4.79
CA ALA A 31 0.56 19.19 -5.64
C ALA A 31 1.88 18.73 -6.28
N ASP A 32 2.77 18.10 -5.49
CA ASP A 32 4.06 17.58 -5.97
C ASP A 32 3.90 16.39 -6.94
N LEU A 33 2.92 15.50 -6.72
CA LEU A 33 2.59 14.43 -7.66
C LEU A 33 1.83 14.92 -8.90
N GLY A 34 1.48 16.20 -8.98
CA GLY A 34 0.71 16.74 -10.09
C GLY A 34 -0.72 16.20 -10.16
N VAL A 35 -1.30 15.73 -9.04
CA VAL A 35 -2.72 15.30 -8.94
C VAL A 35 -3.66 16.53 -8.89
N ASN A 36 -3.28 17.61 -9.56
CA ASN A 36 -4.10 18.78 -9.73
C ASN A 36 -4.60 18.80 -11.18
N GLY A 37 -5.70 18.10 -11.45
CA GLY A 37 -6.60 18.52 -12.54
C GLY A 37 -6.74 17.63 -13.79
N THR A 38 -6.65 16.31 -13.72
CA THR A 38 -7.03 15.43 -14.85
C THR A 38 -8.05 14.35 -14.48
N THR A 39 -9.16 14.75 -13.86
CA THR A 39 -10.41 13.95 -13.92
C THR A 39 -11.18 14.18 -15.24
N THR A 40 -10.60 14.92 -16.19
CA THR A 40 -11.03 14.88 -17.59
C THR A 40 -10.39 13.69 -18.32
N ARG A 41 -10.66 12.46 -17.88
CA ARG A 41 -10.89 11.34 -18.80
C ARG A 41 -12.40 11.26 -18.97
N SER A 42 -13.01 12.24 -19.64
CA SER A 42 -13.47 12.05 -21.03
C SER A 42 -13.80 10.58 -21.31
N SER A 43 -15.08 10.25 -21.17
CA SER A 43 -15.80 9.30 -22.04
C SER A 43 -14.93 8.31 -22.83
N THR A 44 -14.69 7.14 -22.28
CA THR A 44 -14.53 5.95 -23.13
C THR A 44 -15.24 4.83 -22.40
N ALA A 45 -16.31 4.36 -23.03
CA ALA A 45 -16.97 3.13 -22.66
C ALA A 45 -15.96 2.01 -22.81
N GLU A 46 -15.47 1.45 -21.72
CA GLU A 46 -14.70 0.20 -21.72
C GLU A 46 -15.30 -0.67 -20.61
N GLY A 47 -16.55 -1.05 -20.84
CA GLY A 47 -17.28 -2.06 -20.10
C GLY A 47 -17.51 -3.28 -20.98
N ASP A 48 -16.53 -3.63 -21.82
CA ASP A 48 -16.55 -4.81 -22.69
C ASP A 48 -15.11 -5.25 -22.99
N ASP A 49 -14.34 -5.58 -21.95
CA ASP A 49 -13.17 -6.45 -22.13
C ASP A 49 -13.62 -7.89 -21.88
N PRO A 50 -13.79 -8.74 -22.92
CA PRO A 50 -14.13 -10.15 -22.76
C PRO A 50 -13.02 -10.97 -22.09
N ASN A 51 -11.89 -10.37 -21.75
CA ASN A 51 -10.77 -11.00 -21.03
C ASN A 51 -10.60 -10.51 -19.59
N ALA A 52 -11.47 -9.62 -19.08
CA ALA A 52 -11.42 -9.19 -17.68
C ALA A 52 -11.80 -10.28 -16.66
N ASP A 53 -12.27 -11.44 -17.15
CA ASP A 53 -12.56 -12.63 -16.34
C ASP A 53 -11.36 -13.60 -16.27
N ASP A 54 -10.29 -13.38 -17.05
CA ASP A 54 -9.20 -14.36 -17.26
C ASP A 54 -7.80 -13.78 -16.97
N GLU A 55 -7.72 -12.59 -16.35
CA GLU A 55 -6.47 -11.99 -15.84
C GLU A 55 -6.36 -12.12 -14.31
N TYR A 56 -6.89 -13.23 -13.77
CA TYR A 56 -6.41 -13.82 -12.52
C TYR A 56 -5.62 -15.08 -12.89
N ASP A 57 -4.53 -14.88 -13.61
CA ASP A 57 -3.47 -15.90 -13.75
C ASP A 57 -3.04 -16.30 -12.34
N ASP A 58 -2.91 -17.60 -12.11
CA ASP A 58 -2.66 -18.23 -10.82
C ASP A 58 -1.24 -17.92 -10.32
N ASP A 59 -1.03 -16.68 -9.91
CA ASP A 59 0.13 -16.31 -9.12
C ASP A 59 0.08 -17.02 -7.76
N GLU A 60 1.25 -17.29 -7.19
CA GLU A 60 1.40 -17.97 -5.89
C GLU A 60 0.59 -17.27 -4.77
N TYR A 61 0.22 -16.00 -5.00
CA TYR A 61 -0.62 -15.19 -4.12
C TYR A 61 -2.11 -15.56 -4.18
N SER A 62 -2.63 -15.89 -5.37
CA SER A 62 -3.99 -16.40 -5.57
C SER A 62 -4.24 -17.68 -4.76
N ALA A 63 -3.26 -18.59 -4.70
CA ALA A 63 -3.35 -19.83 -3.92
C ALA A 63 -3.52 -19.59 -2.42
N TYR A 64 -2.91 -18.53 -1.86
CA TYR A 64 -3.08 -18.18 -0.45
C TYR A 64 -4.42 -17.51 -0.15
N LEU A 65 -4.99 -16.78 -1.10
CA LEU A 65 -6.32 -16.17 -0.96
C LEU A 65 -7.42 -17.22 -1.01
N ALA A 66 -7.28 -18.23 -1.87
CA ALA A 66 -8.24 -19.32 -1.99
C ALA A 66 -8.29 -20.24 -0.75
N ASP A 67 -7.17 -20.37 -0.01
CA ASP A 67 -7.06 -21.22 1.19
C ASP A 67 -7.69 -20.55 2.45
N ASP A 68 -8.00 -19.25 2.40
CA ASP A 68 -8.63 -18.49 3.50
C ASP A 68 -10.18 -18.47 3.39
N ASP A 69 -10.75 -18.99 2.31
CA ASP A 69 -12.20 -18.98 2.01
C ASP A 69 -12.94 -20.33 2.35
N ASP A 70 -12.27 -21.31 2.97
CA ASP A 70 -12.85 -22.64 3.36
C ASP A 70 -13.05 -22.83 4.88
#